data_AF-A0A7R9A428-F1
#
_entry.id   AF-A0A7R9A428-F1
#
_cell.length_a   1.000
_cell.length_b   1.000
_cell.length_c   1.000
_cell.angle_alpha   90.00
_cell.angle_beta   90.00
_cell.angle_gamma   90.00
#
_symmetry.space_group_name_H-M   'P 1'
#
loop_
_entity.id
_entity.type
_entity.pdbx_description
1 polymer ?
#
loop_
_entity_poly.entity_id
_entity_poly.type
_entity_poly.pdbx_seq_one_letter_code
_entity_poly.pdbx_strand_id
1 'polypeptide(L)'
;MIYDSNLPEATENNNMECIQDGKYVTGSVVKYNCNQYYILSGSRLRKCTENGEWSGTPPFCTAECGSRGKLQRTYLSRGGRPSGIGTWPWQAAIYGVQEKDVICGGALIGEQWVLTAAHCVVVRGSSRVRAPEHFRVHLGTHYRNESLGNEYVQIIEVSRIIQYETYTHLNYDSDIALLKLSKPVKLTSRVQLICLPSPEFPILSEENLKNGNLGWVAAWGHDSSNNLSDELMEIEIPVVSNDICHLETTHFADDPNASKSLTGNTFCAGHDRNTSPRDYKTVCRGDSGSPMAFYTRALKRWQVEGIVSHYFGSDECSERGPGQYGVFTRVSR
;
A
#
# COMPACT_ATOMS: atom_id res chain seq x y z
N MET A 1 -8.09 14.56 41.10
CA MET A 1 -7.42 14.04 39.88
C MET A 1 -6.13 14.80 39.72
N ILE A 2 -4.99 14.11 39.83
CA ILE A 2 -3.69 14.74 39.54
C ILE A 2 -3.61 14.81 38.02
N TYR A 3 -3.76 16.02 37.45
CA TYR A 3 -3.47 16.27 36.05
C TYR A 3 -1.97 16.47 35.93
N ASP A 4 -1.24 15.38 35.68
CA ASP A 4 0.17 15.45 35.29
C ASP A 4 0.21 15.82 33.80
N SER A 5 0.76 17.00 33.49
CA SER A 5 0.97 17.47 32.12
C SER A 5 2.09 16.74 31.38
N ASN A 6 2.84 15.89 32.08
CA ASN A 6 3.90 15.04 31.52
C ASN A 6 3.42 13.58 31.43
N LEU A 7 2.30 13.35 30.73
CA LEU A 7 1.75 12.01 30.56
C LEU A 7 2.75 11.10 29.82
N PRO A 8 3.07 9.92 30.36
CA PRO A 8 3.98 8.99 29.69
C PRO A 8 3.36 8.46 28.40
N GLU A 9 4.19 8.35 27.36
CA GLU A 9 3.80 7.71 26.12
C GLU A 9 3.63 6.20 26.36
N ALA A 10 2.67 5.55 25.70
CA ALA A 10 2.43 4.11 25.93
C ALA A 10 3.61 3.22 25.48
N THR A 11 4.65 3.79 24.86
CA THR A 11 5.89 3.10 24.51
C THR A 11 6.92 3.10 25.64
N GLU A 12 6.71 3.88 26.70
CA GLU A 12 7.57 3.87 27.87
C GLU A 12 7.25 2.63 28.72
N ASN A 13 8.24 1.75 28.86
CA ASN A 13 8.23 0.57 29.73
C ASN A 13 8.02 0.96 31.20
N ASN A 14 6.78 1.32 31.58
CA ASN A 14 6.38 1.60 32.95
C ASN A 14 6.07 0.31 33.71
N ASN A 15 7.03 -0.62 33.72
CA ASN A 15 7.09 -1.76 34.62
C ASN A 15 7.67 -1.39 36.00
N MET A 16 7.65 -0.10 36.36
CA MET A 16 8.10 0.40 37.66
C MET A 16 6.99 0.36 38.70
N GLU A 17 7.36 0.19 39.97
CA GLU A 17 6.46 0.42 41.11
C GLU A 17 5.97 1.87 41.07
N CYS A 18 4.66 2.10 41.28
CA CYS A 18 4.10 3.44 41.21
C CYS A 18 4.49 4.32 42.40
N ILE A 19 4.98 3.71 43.49
CA ILE A 19 5.41 4.41 44.72
C ILE A 19 6.93 4.68 44.71
N GLN A 20 7.68 4.11 43.76
CA GLN A 20 9.10 4.40 43.59
C GLN A 20 9.29 5.88 43.24
N ASP A 21 10.23 6.54 43.93
CA ASP A 21 10.59 7.96 43.81
C ASP A 21 9.55 8.99 44.32
N GLY A 22 8.50 8.56 45.03
CA GLY A 22 7.54 9.48 45.68
C GLY A 22 6.69 10.31 44.70
N LYS A 23 6.71 9.98 43.40
CA LYS A 23 6.01 10.71 42.34
C LYS A 23 4.51 10.42 42.31
N TYR A 24 4.10 9.20 42.66
CA TYR A 24 2.70 8.80 42.71
C TYR A 24 2.38 8.07 44.04
N VAL A 25 1.11 8.12 44.46
CA VAL A 25 0.61 7.51 45.69
C VAL A 25 -0.46 6.48 45.38
N THR A 26 -0.77 5.59 46.33
CA THR A 26 -1.90 4.66 46.24
C THR A 26 -3.17 5.41 45.82
N GLY A 27 -3.83 4.93 44.77
CA GLY A 27 -5.00 5.56 44.19
C GLY A 27 -4.73 6.58 43.09
N SER A 28 -3.47 6.98 42.83
CA SER A 28 -3.10 7.78 41.66
C SER A 28 -3.51 7.09 40.36
N VAL A 29 -3.91 7.87 39.36
CA VAL A 29 -4.32 7.37 38.04
C VAL A 29 -3.49 8.07 36.98
N VAL A 30 -2.87 7.29 36.09
CA VAL A 30 -2.18 7.80 34.90
C VAL A 30 -3.02 7.51 33.65
N LYS A 31 -2.97 8.44 32.70
CA LYS A 31 -3.67 8.35 31.42
C LYS A 31 -2.65 8.28 30.29
N TYR A 32 -2.65 7.20 29.53
CA TYR A 32 -1.78 7.04 28.39
C TYR A 32 -2.40 7.65 27.13
N ASN A 33 -1.52 8.15 26.27
CA ASN A 33 -1.88 8.57 24.91
C ASN A 33 -0.81 8.13 23.92
N CYS A 34 -1.19 8.01 22.66
CA CYS A 34 -0.27 7.74 21.57
C CYS A 34 -0.03 9.00 20.75
N ASN A 35 1.14 9.06 20.13
CA ASN A 35 1.44 10.04 19.10
C ASN A 35 0.48 9.93 17.92
N GLN A 36 0.40 11.00 17.13
CA GLN A 36 -0.40 11.02 15.91
C GLN A 36 -0.02 9.86 14.98
N TYR A 37 -1.01 9.26 14.31
CA TYR A 37 -0.88 8.06 13.46
C TYR A 37 -0.64 6.74 14.21
N TYR A 38 -0.78 6.73 15.54
CA TYR A 38 -0.75 5.52 16.34
C TYR A 38 -2.03 5.35 17.15
N ILE A 39 -2.46 4.11 17.33
CA ILE A 39 -3.61 3.72 18.14
C ILE A 39 -3.11 3.08 19.43
N LEU A 40 -3.76 3.41 20.54
CA LEU A 40 -3.49 2.81 21.84
C LEU A 40 -4.09 1.40 21.90
N SER A 41 -3.23 0.41 22.14
CA SER A 41 -3.61 -0.96 22.46
C SER A 41 -3.50 -1.19 23.98
N GLY A 42 -4.57 -1.71 24.58
CA GLY A 42 -4.65 -1.92 26.04
C GLY A 42 -5.37 -0.81 26.81
N SER A 43 -5.24 -0.81 28.14
CA SER A 43 -5.97 0.14 28.99
C SER A 43 -5.40 1.55 28.91
N ARG A 44 -6.25 2.52 28.58
CA ARG A 44 -5.91 3.95 28.63
C ARG A 44 -5.58 4.46 30.03
N LEU A 45 -6.11 3.79 31.05
CA LEU A 45 -5.95 4.19 32.45
C LEU A 45 -5.24 3.09 33.23
N ARG A 46 -4.24 3.47 34.01
CA ARG A 46 -3.67 2.59 35.04
C ARG A 46 -3.75 3.28 36.39
N LYS A 47 -4.09 2.52 37.41
CA LYS A 47 -4.25 2.99 38.80
C LYS A 47 -3.18 2.38 39.67
N CYS A 48 -2.56 3.19 40.53
CA CYS A 48 -1.63 2.73 41.55
C CYS A 48 -2.42 1.97 42.62
N THR A 49 -2.11 0.69 42.78
CA THR A 49 -2.79 -0.22 43.71
C THR A 49 -2.23 -0.09 45.13
N GLU A 50 -2.91 -0.70 46.11
CA GLU A 50 -2.45 -0.73 47.51
C GLU A 50 -1.11 -1.45 47.66
N ASN A 51 -0.78 -2.36 46.73
CA ASN A 51 0.49 -3.09 46.70
C ASN A 51 1.65 -2.26 46.13
N GLY A 52 1.42 -0.99 45.73
CA GLY A 52 2.45 -0.15 45.12
C GLY A 52 2.74 -0.45 43.66
N GLU A 53 1.89 -1.25 43.00
CA GLU A 53 2.00 -1.58 41.59
C GLU A 53 0.92 -0.90 40.73
N TRP A 54 1.23 -0.63 39.47
CA TRP A 54 0.23 -0.19 38.50
C TRP A 54 -0.71 -1.32 38.08
N SER A 55 -2.02 -1.04 38.04
CA SER A 55 -3.03 -2.00 37.60
C SER A 55 -2.82 -2.45 36.14
N GLY A 56 -2.95 -3.75 35.89
CA GLY A 56 -2.91 -4.34 34.55
C GLY A 56 -1.55 -4.20 33.85
N THR A 57 -1.49 -4.56 32.57
CA THR A 57 -0.28 -4.41 31.75
C THR A 57 -0.15 -2.98 31.20
N PRO A 58 1.08 -2.47 30.98
CA PRO A 58 1.29 -1.23 30.24
C PRO A 58 0.62 -1.33 28.86
N PRO A 59 -0.18 -0.32 28.45
CA PRO A 59 -0.64 -0.25 27.07
C PRO A 59 0.55 0.01 26.13
N PHE A 60 0.37 -0.19 24.83
CA PHE A 60 1.38 0.14 23.82
C PHE A 60 0.74 0.82 22.61
N CYS A 61 1.54 1.55 21.84
CA CYS A 61 1.07 2.23 20.62
C CYS A 61 1.38 1.39 19.39
N THR A 62 0.37 1.18 18.53
CA THR A 62 0.53 0.52 17.23
C THR A 62 0.30 1.51 16.11
N ALA A 63 1.10 1.43 15.06
CA ALA A 63 0.91 2.25 13.88
C ALA A 63 -0.50 2.03 13.28
N GLU A 64 -1.21 3.11 13.04
CA GLU A 64 -2.52 3.08 12.38
C GLU A 64 -2.35 2.85 10.88
N CYS A 65 -3.10 1.90 10.34
CA CYS A 65 -3.18 1.65 8.91
C CYS A 65 -4.49 2.17 8.33
N GLY A 66 -4.51 2.38 7.01
CA GLY A 66 -5.71 2.64 6.23
C GLY A 66 -6.41 3.96 6.56
N SER A 67 -5.75 4.84 7.31
CA SER A 67 -6.19 6.20 7.57
C SER A 67 -5.82 7.08 6.38
N ARG A 68 -6.82 7.52 5.63
CA ARG A 68 -6.66 8.59 4.64
C ARG A 68 -7.17 9.87 5.28
N GLY A 69 -6.32 10.88 5.40
CA GLY A 69 -6.72 12.18 5.93
C GLY A 69 -7.91 12.74 5.15
N LYS A 70 -8.77 13.54 5.82
CA LYS A 70 -9.87 14.27 5.15
C LYS A 70 -9.33 15.40 4.26
N LEU A 71 -8.41 15.10 3.35
CA LEU A 71 -7.96 16.05 2.35
C LEU A 71 -8.95 15.97 1.18
N GLN A 72 -9.76 17.02 1.13
CA GLN A 72 -10.74 17.49 0.15
C GLN A 72 -11.42 16.47 -0.78
N ARG A 73 -12.75 16.58 -0.88
CA ARG A 73 -13.55 15.97 -1.95
C ARG A 73 -13.02 16.42 -3.30
N THR A 74 -12.17 15.61 -3.92
CA THR A 74 -11.66 15.90 -5.26
C THR A 74 -12.74 15.47 -6.26
N TYR A 75 -13.38 16.45 -6.91
CA TYR A 75 -14.41 16.27 -7.94
C TYR A 75 -13.98 15.28 -9.03
N LEU A 76 -14.86 14.32 -9.35
CA LEU A 76 -14.70 13.32 -10.41
C LEU A 76 -14.35 14.00 -11.75
N SER A 77 -13.09 13.89 -12.18
CA SER A 77 -12.68 14.23 -13.54
C SER A 77 -12.57 12.95 -14.38
N ARG A 78 -12.99 13.07 -15.64
CA ARG A 78 -12.96 12.03 -16.68
C ARG A 78 -11.49 11.77 -17.07
N GLY A 79 -11.10 10.51 -17.24
CA GLY A 79 -9.69 10.10 -17.38
C GLY A 79 -8.96 9.82 -16.05
N GLY A 80 -7.72 9.31 -16.12
CA GLY A 80 -6.81 9.38 -14.98
C GLY A 80 -6.49 10.83 -14.66
N ARG A 81 -6.38 11.17 -13.37
CA ARG A 81 -6.18 12.56 -12.95
C ARG A 81 -4.98 12.68 -12.02
N PRO A 82 -4.37 13.87 -11.93
CA PRO A 82 -3.44 14.17 -10.86
C PRO A 82 -4.08 13.92 -9.51
N SER A 83 -3.37 13.18 -8.65
CA SER A 83 -3.80 12.97 -7.27
C SER A 83 -3.52 14.22 -6.42
N GLY A 84 -4.24 14.39 -5.32
CA GLY A 84 -3.86 15.41 -4.36
C GLY A 84 -2.60 15.01 -3.60
N ILE A 85 -1.74 15.96 -3.25
CA ILE A 85 -0.58 15.71 -2.39
C ILE A 85 -1.01 15.09 -1.05
N GLY A 86 -0.38 13.97 -0.66
CA GLY A 86 -0.68 13.26 0.59
C GLY A 86 -1.98 12.45 0.57
N THR A 87 -2.65 12.34 -0.58
CA THR A 87 -3.90 11.58 -0.74
C THR A 87 -3.69 10.07 -0.58
N TRP A 88 -2.55 9.57 -1.03
CA TRP A 88 -2.16 8.15 -0.99
C TRP A 88 -0.90 7.99 -0.14
N PRO A 89 -1.00 8.15 1.19
CA PRO A 89 0.18 8.27 2.06
C PRO A 89 0.96 6.96 2.21
N TRP A 90 0.41 5.84 1.74
CA TRP A 90 1.09 4.55 1.67
C TRP A 90 1.82 4.31 0.36
N GLN A 91 1.66 5.20 -0.64
CA GLN A 91 2.31 5.03 -1.93
C GLN A 91 3.83 5.12 -1.77
N ALA A 92 4.52 4.08 -2.23
CA ALA A 92 5.96 3.99 -2.25
C ALA A 92 6.46 4.06 -3.69
N ALA A 93 7.40 4.97 -3.97
CA ALA A 93 8.15 4.97 -5.22
C ALA A 93 9.43 4.17 -5.04
N ILE A 94 9.60 3.12 -5.85
CA ILE A 94 10.80 2.28 -5.84
C ILE A 94 11.70 2.75 -6.97
N TYR A 95 12.97 2.99 -6.65
CA TYR A 95 14.00 3.38 -7.62
C TYR A 95 15.11 2.35 -7.64
N GLY A 96 15.63 2.07 -8.85
CA GLY A 96 16.96 1.53 -8.99
C GLY A 96 18.00 2.58 -8.61
N VAL A 97 19.05 2.24 -7.85
CA VAL A 97 20.09 3.19 -7.44
C VAL A 97 20.81 3.82 -8.65
N GLN A 98 20.91 3.08 -9.76
CA GLN A 98 21.49 3.55 -11.02
C GLN A 98 20.47 4.19 -11.97
N GLU A 99 19.19 4.17 -11.59
CA GLU A 99 18.07 4.61 -12.43
C GLU A 99 17.65 6.02 -12.02
N LYS A 100 17.40 6.87 -13.02
CA LYS A 100 16.97 8.26 -12.77
C LYS A 100 15.48 8.36 -12.43
N ASP A 101 14.71 7.33 -12.76
CA ASP A 101 13.25 7.32 -12.69
C ASP A 101 12.72 6.21 -11.79
N VAL A 102 11.44 6.37 -11.38
CA VAL A 102 10.66 5.36 -10.67
C VAL A 102 10.57 4.10 -11.54
N ILE A 103 10.95 2.96 -10.99
CA ILE A 103 10.91 1.66 -11.68
C ILE A 103 9.59 0.93 -11.43
N CYS A 104 9.08 1.04 -10.21
CA CYS A 104 7.85 0.41 -9.75
C CYS A 104 7.25 1.21 -8.59
N GLY A 105 5.96 1.00 -8.36
CA GLY A 105 5.28 1.41 -7.14
C GLY A 105 5.35 0.35 -6.03
N GLY A 106 4.77 0.70 -4.89
CA GLY A 106 4.61 -0.16 -3.74
C GLY A 106 3.67 0.42 -2.70
N ALA A 107 3.34 -0.37 -1.69
CA ALA A 107 2.52 0.02 -0.55
C ALA A 107 3.29 -0.13 0.76
N LEU A 108 3.33 0.93 1.56
CA LEU A 108 3.83 0.87 2.93
C LEU A 108 2.82 0.12 3.82
N ILE A 109 3.18 -1.08 4.29
CA ILE A 109 2.31 -1.96 5.09
C ILE A 109 2.77 -2.09 6.55
N GLY A 110 3.96 -1.56 6.85
CA GLY A 110 4.52 -1.44 8.19
C GLY A 110 5.61 -0.38 8.19
N GLU A 111 6.06 0.08 9.35
CA GLU A 111 7.06 1.15 9.45
C GLU A 111 8.40 0.80 8.78
N GLN A 112 8.67 -0.48 8.52
CA GLN A 112 9.86 -0.97 7.81
C GLN A 112 9.54 -1.89 6.63
N TRP A 113 8.29 -1.95 6.18
CA TRP A 113 7.85 -2.96 5.22
C TRP A 113 7.07 -2.34 4.09
N VAL A 114 7.57 -2.55 2.87
CA VAL A 114 6.91 -2.14 1.63
C VAL A 114 6.55 -3.39 0.83
N LEU A 115 5.29 -3.46 0.44
CA LEU A 115 4.70 -4.45 -0.43
C LEU A 115 4.85 -4.00 -1.89
N THR A 116 5.26 -4.89 -2.78
CA THR A 116 5.38 -4.60 -4.22
C THR A 116 5.26 -5.90 -5.03
N ALA A 117 5.37 -5.82 -6.36
CA ALA A 117 5.38 -6.98 -7.23
C ALA A 117 6.75 -7.67 -7.24
N ALA A 118 6.77 -8.98 -7.41
CA ALA A 118 8.01 -9.76 -7.47
C ALA A 118 8.83 -9.44 -8.73
N HIS A 119 8.18 -9.20 -9.87
CA HIS A 119 8.86 -8.86 -11.11
C HIS A 119 9.65 -7.54 -11.03
N CYS A 120 9.29 -6.64 -10.10
CA CYS A 120 9.99 -5.37 -9.87
C CYS A 120 11.39 -5.56 -9.27
N VAL A 121 11.64 -6.68 -8.59
CA VAL A 121 12.84 -6.89 -7.78
C VAL A 121 13.76 -7.98 -8.34
N VAL A 122 13.39 -8.62 -9.45
CA VAL A 122 14.20 -9.64 -10.12
C VAL A 122 14.99 -9.09 -11.30
N VAL A 123 15.98 -9.85 -11.74
CA VAL A 123 16.65 -9.62 -13.03
C VAL A 123 15.65 -9.94 -14.15
N ARG A 124 15.45 -8.99 -15.08
CA ARG A 124 14.54 -9.12 -16.22
C ARG A 124 14.75 -10.45 -16.96
N GLY A 125 13.66 -11.18 -17.20
CA GLY A 125 13.69 -12.49 -17.84
C GLY A 125 14.18 -13.63 -16.94
N SER A 126 14.15 -13.46 -15.62
CA SER A 126 14.52 -14.50 -14.65
C SER A 126 13.73 -14.36 -13.35
N SER A 127 13.77 -15.39 -12.49
CA SER A 127 13.29 -15.31 -11.11
C SER A 127 14.41 -14.99 -10.10
N ARG A 128 15.58 -14.49 -10.56
CA ARG A 128 16.70 -14.19 -9.66
C ARG A 128 16.53 -12.81 -9.03
N VAL A 129 16.37 -12.76 -7.71
CA VAL A 129 16.29 -11.51 -6.94
C VAL A 129 17.57 -10.67 -7.11
N ARG A 130 17.40 -9.37 -7.38
CA ARG A 130 18.48 -8.37 -7.43
C ARG A 130 18.95 -8.05 -6.01
N ALA A 131 20.20 -7.61 -5.87
CA ALA A 131 20.75 -7.25 -4.55
C ALA A 131 20.01 -6.03 -3.93
N PRO A 132 19.73 -6.00 -2.61
CA PRO A 132 19.03 -4.91 -1.95
C PRO A 132 19.65 -3.53 -2.18
N GLU A 133 20.98 -3.45 -2.30
CA GLU A 133 21.74 -2.21 -2.50
C GLU A 133 21.48 -1.57 -3.86
N HIS A 134 20.78 -2.26 -4.75
CA HIS A 134 20.32 -1.70 -6.02
C HIS A 134 18.99 -0.95 -5.89
N PHE A 135 18.37 -0.90 -4.71
CA PHE A 135 17.06 -0.30 -4.51
C PHE A 135 17.02 0.71 -3.37
N ARG A 136 16.30 1.79 -3.61
CA ARG A 136 15.87 2.74 -2.58
C ARG A 136 14.37 2.99 -2.71
N VAL A 137 13.72 3.27 -1.59
CA VAL A 137 12.30 3.58 -1.54
C VAL A 137 12.12 5.03 -1.13
N HIS A 138 11.28 5.76 -1.87
CA HIS A 138 10.84 7.11 -1.53
C HIS A 138 9.39 7.07 -1.07
N LEU A 139 9.12 7.64 0.09
CA LEU A 139 7.78 7.73 0.69
C LEU A 139 7.41 9.20 0.90
N GLY A 140 6.13 9.54 0.76
CA GLY A 140 5.62 10.91 0.90
C GLY A 140 5.94 11.82 -0.29
N THR A 141 6.57 11.26 -1.33
CA THR A 141 6.82 11.93 -2.61
C THR A 141 5.55 12.01 -3.43
N HIS A 142 5.34 13.14 -4.10
CA HIS A 142 4.27 13.35 -5.05
C HIS A 142 4.80 13.42 -6.48
N TYR A 143 5.99 14.00 -6.67
CA TYR A 143 6.64 14.09 -7.97
C TYR A 143 7.73 13.04 -8.15
N ARG A 144 7.97 12.59 -9.38
CA ARG A 144 9.06 11.65 -9.73
C ARG A 144 10.45 12.18 -9.38
N ASN A 145 10.67 13.48 -9.57
CA ASN A 145 11.97 14.11 -9.33
C ASN A 145 12.05 14.86 -8.00
N GLU A 146 11.17 14.55 -7.03
CA GLU A 146 11.19 15.21 -5.72
C GLU A 146 12.44 14.78 -4.92
N SER A 147 13.43 15.66 -4.88
CA SER A 147 14.77 15.37 -4.39
C SER A 147 14.95 15.51 -2.87
N LEU A 148 16.10 15.01 -2.38
CA LEU A 148 16.65 15.27 -1.05
C LEU A 148 16.56 16.76 -0.70
N GLY A 149 15.74 17.11 0.30
CA GLY A 149 15.53 18.48 0.74
C GLY A 149 14.07 18.85 1.02
N ASN A 150 13.11 18.08 0.46
CA ASN A 150 11.72 18.18 0.90
C ASN A 150 11.55 17.46 2.26
N GLU A 151 11.13 18.18 3.30
CA GLU A 151 10.92 17.64 4.66
C GLU A 151 9.85 16.55 4.74
N TYR A 152 8.96 16.46 3.75
CA TYR A 152 7.88 15.46 3.69
C TYR A 152 8.32 14.15 3.03
N VAL A 153 9.45 14.13 2.31
CA VAL A 153 9.93 12.96 1.57
C VAL A 153 10.93 12.18 2.40
N GLN A 154 10.70 10.89 2.54
CA GLN A 154 11.59 9.97 3.23
C GLN A 154 12.21 9.00 2.23
N ILE A 155 13.52 9.11 2.02
CA ILE A 155 14.31 8.21 1.18
C ILE A 155 15.02 7.20 2.07
N ILE A 156 14.71 5.92 1.89
CA ILE A 156 15.21 4.83 2.73
C ILE A 156 15.76 3.71 1.85
N GLU A 157 16.99 3.26 2.14
CA GLU A 157 17.62 2.12 1.48
C GLU A 157 16.94 0.80 1.86
N VAL A 158 16.99 -0.18 0.96
CA VAL A 158 16.47 -1.53 1.20
C VAL A 158 17.54 -2.40 1.84
N SER A 159 17.22 -3.06 2.96
CA SER A 159 18.12 -3.98 3.68
C SER A 159 17.90 -5.45 3.33
N ARG A 160 16.70 -5.82 2.88
CA ARG A 160 16.34 -7.19 2.53
C ARG A 160 15.19 -7.21 1.55
N ILE A 161 15.24 -8.13 0.61
CA ILE A 161 14.17 -8.42 -0.33
C ILE A 161 13.69 -9.85 -0.06
N ILE A 162 12.37 -10.03 0.00
CA ILE A 162 11.73 -11.33 0.15
C ILE A 162 10.74 -11.47 -1.01
N GLN A 163 11.10 -12.29 -1.99
CA GLN A 163 10.19 -12.68 -3.07
C GLN A 163 9.41 -13.92 -2.64
N TYR A 164 8.14 -14.01 -3.04
CA TYR A 164 7.35 -15.21 -2.81
C TYR A 164 7.92 -16.42 -3.54
N GLU A 165 8.02 -17.55 -2.85
CA GLU A 165 8.83 -18.70 -3.28
C GLU A 165 8.34 -19.36 -4.57
N THR A 166 7.04 -19.28 -4.86
CA THR A 166 6.45 -19.89 -6.07
C THR A 166 6.42 -18.96 -7.27
N TYR A 167 6.84 -17.70 -7.13
CA TYR A 167 6.84 -16.75 -8.24
C TYR A 167 7.75 -17.23 -9.37
N THR A 168 7.23 -17.15 -10.60
CA THR A 168 8.04 -17.34 -11.80
C THR A 168 7.83 -16.21 -12.81
N HIS A 169 8.92 -15.76 -13.44
CA HIS A 169 8.86 -14.78 -14.53
C HIS A 169 8.10 -15.26 -15.77
N LEU A 170 7.76 -16.55 -15.85
CA LEU A 170 7.09 -17.16 -16.99
C LEU A 170 5.58 -17.01 -16.94
N ASN A 171 4.98 -17.03 -15.75
CA ASN A 171 3.52 -17.01 -15.57
C ASN A 171 3.02 -15.87 -14.69
N TYR A 172 3.87 -15.11 -14.00
CA TYR A 172 3.45 -14.02 -13.11
C TYR A 172 2.44 -14.44 -12.01
N ASP A 173 2.32 -15.74 -11.73
CA ASP A 173 1.52 -16.21 -10.61
C ASP A 173 2.22 -15.86 -9.29
N SER A 174 1.44 -15.46 -8.29
CA SER A 174 1.95 -14.98 -7.00
C SER A 174 3.04 -13.91 -7.14
N ASP A 175 2.86 -12.95 -8.06
CA ASP A 175 3.79 -11.85 -8.32
C ASP A 175 3.83 -10.81 -7.19
N ILE A 176 4.37 -11.22 -6.04
CA ILE A 176 4.40 -10.46 -4.79
C ILE A 176 5.78 -10.55 -4.12
N ALA A 177 6.24 -9.42 -3.60
CA ALA A 177 7.48 -9.31 -2.84
C ALA A 177 7.38 -8.28 -1.72
N LEU A 178 8.23 -8.47 -0.70
CA LEU A 178 8.41 -7.56 0.42
C LEU A 178 9.81 -6.95 0.39
N LEU A 179 9.87 -5.63 0.58
CA LEU A 179 11.08 -4.89 0.83
C LEU A 179 11.15 -4.52 2.32
N LYS A 180 12.20 -4.97 3.00
CA LYS A 180 12.53 -4.51 4.35
C LYS A 180 13.42 -3.27 4.28
N LEU A 181 12.91 -2.16 4.77
CA LEU A 181 13.63 -0.88 4.83
C LEU A 181 14.73 -0.94 5.90
N SER A 182 15.86 -0.28 5.64
CA SER A 182 17.03 -0.26 6.54
C SER A 182 16.77 0.37 7.92
N LYS A 183 15.76 1.23 8.02
CA LYS A 183 15.31 1.89 9.27
C LYS A 183 13.80 2.17 9.22
N PRO A 184 13.11 2.27 10.37
CA PRO A 184 11.70 2.62 10.41
C PRO A 184 11.47 4.03 9.84
N VAL A 185 10.37 4.18 9.13
CA VAL A 185 9.90 5.47 8.62
C VAL A 185 9.18 6.22 9.73
N LYS A 186 9.18 7.55 9.64
CA LYS A 186 8.36 8.39 10.50
C LYS A 186 6.99 8.54 9.87
N LEU A 187 5.92 8.18 10.58
CA LEU A 187 4.57 8.41 10.07
C LEU A 187 4.26 9.91 10.08
N THR A 188 3.70 10.42 8.99
CA THR A 188 3.37 11.84 8.77
C THR A 188 2.07 11.97 7.98
N SER A 189 1.66 13.20 7.67
CA SER A 189 0.50 13.44 6.81
C SER A 189 0.64 12.84 5.41
N ARG A 190 1.88 12.64 4.91
CA ARG A 190 2.16 12.04 3.60
C ARG A 190 2.73 10.62 3.66
N VAL A 191 2.98 10.09 4.86
CA VAL A 191 3.57 8.75 5.05
C VAL A 191 2.76 8.00 6.11
N GLN A 192 1.90 7.08 5.68
CA GLN A 192 1.02 6.29 6.55
C GLN A 192 0.89 4.87 6.00
N LEU A 193 0.48 3.91 6.83
CA LEU A 193 0.36 2.52 6.41
C LEU A 193 -0.97 2.29 5.68
N ILE A 194 -1.01 1.37 4.72
CA ILE A 194 -2.26 0.76 4.24
C ILE A 194 -2.56 -0.52 5.02
N CYS A 195 -3.83 -0.82 5.27
CA CYS A 195 -4.18 -2.06 5.96
C CYS A 195 -4.07 -3.26 5.00
N LEU A 196 -3.62 -4.39 5.52
CA LEU A 196 -3.68 -5.67 4.82
C LEU A 196 -5.08 -6.30 4.95
N PRO A 197 -5.47 -7.17 4.02
CA PRO A 197 -6.56 -8.11 4.19
C PRO A 197 -6.36 -8.96 5.45
N SER A 198 -7.40 -9.12 6.27
CA SER A 198 -7.31 -9.99 7.45
C SER A 198 -7.79 -11.41 7.11
N PRO A 199 -7.01 -12.46 7.40
CA PRO A 199 -7.46 -13.84 7.24
C PRO A 199 -8.62 -14.19 8.18
N GLU A 200 -8.84 -13.41 9.24
CA GLU A 200 -9.97 -13.57 10.17
C GLU A 200 -11.30 -13.09 9.55
N PHE A 201 -11.23 -12.20 8.55
CA PHE A 201 -12.40 -11.59 7.90
C PHE A 201 -12.31 -11.66 6.37
N PRO A 202 -12.21 -12.85 5.76
CA PRO A 202 -12.00 -13.02 4.32
C PRO A 202 -13.16 -12.46 3.47
N ILE A 203 -14.37 -12.41 4.06
CA ILE A 203 -15.56 -11.86 3.41
C ILE A 203 -15.39 -10.39 3.01
N LEU A 204 -14.57 -9.61 3.75
CA LEU A 204 -14.34 -8.20 3.42
C LEU A 204 -13.56 -8.06 2.10
N SER A 205 -12.58 -8.93 1.87
CA SER A 205 -11.83 -8.98 0.61
C SER A 205 -12.69 -9.50 -0.53
N GLU A 206 -13.53 -10.51 -0.28
CA GLU A 206 -14.48 -11.01 -1.28
C GLU A 206 -15.51 -9.95 -1.69
N GLU A 207 -15.99 -9.15 -0.74
CA GLU A 207 -16.83 -7.99 -1.02
C GLU A 207 -16.07 -6.95 -1.84
N ASN A 208 -14.88 -6.52 -1.41
CA ASN A 208 -14.07 -5.54 -2.16
C ASN A 208 -13.79 -6.00 -3.59
N LEU A 209 -13.46 -7.28 -3.78
CA LEU A 209 -13.09 -7.89 -5.07
C LEU A 209 -14.29 -8.44 -5.88
N LYS A 210 -15.52 -8.06 -5.54
CA LYS A 210 -16.70 -8.43 -6.32
C LYS A 210 -16.70 -7.72 -7.68
N ASN A 211 -17.07 -8.43 -8.75
CA ASN A 211 -17.20 -7.87 -10.09
C ASN A 211 -18.02 -6.57 -10.11
N GLY A 212 -17.45 -5.52 -10.71
CA GLY A 212 -18.02 -4.17 -10.78
C GLY A 212 -17.67 -3.25 -9.61
N ASN A 213 -17.12 -3.76 -8.50
CA ASN A 213 -16.69 -2.90 -7.40
C ASN A 213 -15.48 -2.07 -7.80
N LEU A 214 -15.49 -0.81 -7.40
CA LEU A 214 -14.47 0.16 -7.76
C LEU A 214 -13.32 0.12 -6.75
N GLY A 215 -12.10 -0.02 -7.26
CA GLY A 215 -10.88 0.16 -6.50
C GLY A 215 -10.01 1.25 -7.10
N TRP A 216 -9.10 1.75 -6.28
CA TRP A 216 -8.24 2.88 -6.64
C TRP A 216 -6.80 2.44 -6.84
N VAL A 217 -6.18 2.93 -7.90
CA VAL A 217 -4.74 2.77 -8.14
C VAL A 217 -4.14 4.17 -8.24
N ALA A 218 -3.04 4.40 -7.52
CA ALA A 218 -2.23 5.58 -7.66
C ALA A 218 -0.83 5.19 -8.12
N ALA A 219 -0.32 5.84 -9.16
CA ALA A 219 0.95 5.47 -9.76
C ALA A 219 1.53 6.61 -10.62
N TRP A 220 2.79 6.44 -11.03
CA TRP A 220 3.52 7.41 -11.85
C TRP A 220 3.69 6.95 -13.30
N GLY A 221 3.10 5.82 -13.71
CA GLY A 221 3.30 5.24 -15.04
C GLY A 221 2.88 6.14 -16.20
N HIS A 222 2.91 5.56 -17.40
CA HIS A 222 2.59 6.32 -18.60
C HIS A 222 1.12 6.75 -18.61
N ASP A 223 0.87 7.97 -19.07
CA ASP A 223 -0.46 8.48 -19.31
C ASP A 223 -1.03 7.97 -20.66
N SER A 224 -2.25 8.40 -20.99
CA SER A 224 -2.90 8.06 -22.26
C SER A 224 -2.24 8.67 -23.49
N SER A 225 -1.24 9.53 -23.32
CA SER A 225 -0.42 10.09 -24.40
C SER A 225 0.96 9.42 -24.47
N ASN A 226 1.14 8.32 -23.73
CA ASN A 226 2.38 7.56 -23.59
C ASN A 226 3.55 8.37 -22.98
N ASN A 227 3.24 9.44 -22.24
CA ASN A 227 4.22 10.23 -21.51
C ASN A 227 4.30 9.76 -20.06
N LEU A 228 5.51 9.74 -19.49
CA LEU A 228 5.68 9.51 -18.05
C LEU A 228 5.03 10.64 -17.26
N SER A 229 4.21 10.29 -16.28
CA SER A 229 3.56 11.29 -15.42
C SER A 229 4.55 11.81 -14.38
N ASP A 230 4.86 13.11 -14.43
CA ASP A 230 5.75 13.76 -13.45
C ASP A 230 5.16 13.75 -12.03
N GLU A 231 3.85 13.93 -11.91
CA GLU A 231 3.11 13.90 -10.65
C GLU A 231 2.35 12.57 -10.47
N LEU A 232 2.04 12.21 -9.22
CA LEU A 232 1.31 10.98 -8.91
C LEU A 232 -0.10 11.08 -9.47
N MET A 233 -0.46 10.16 -10.37
CA MET A 233 -1.80 10.05 -10.93
C MET A 233 -2.65 9.08 -10.12
N GLU A 234 -3.97 9.25 -10.18
CA GLU A 234 -4.93 8.30 -9.61
C GLU A 234 -6.04 7.93 -10.61
N ILE A 235 -6.42 6.66 -10.59
CA ILE A 235 -7.55 6.10 -11.33
C ILE A 235 -8.45 5.32 -10.38
N GLU A 236 -9.72 5.28 -10.73
CA GLU A 236 -10.73 4.41 -10.12
C GLU A 236 -11.24 3.48 -11.23
N ILE A 237 -11.09 2.17 -11.04
CA ILE A 237 -11.41 1.15 -12.04
C ILE A 237 -12.20 -0.01 -11.41
N PRO A 238 -13.13 -0.63 -12.16
CA PRO A 238 -13.93 -1.74 -11.65
C PRO A 238 -13.14 -3.05 -11.65
N VAL A 239 -13.36 -3.86 -10.62
CA VAL A 239 -12.93 -5.26 -10.57
C VAL A 239 -13.72 -6.07 -11.60
N VAL A 240 -13.04 -7.02 -12.22
CA VAL A 240 -13.59 -7.89 -13.26
C VAL A 240 -13.42 -9.34 -12.82
N SER A 241 -14.48 -10.15 -12.97
CA SER A 241 -14.38 -11.58 -12.63
C SER A 241 -13.36 -12.29 -13.53
N ASN A 242 -12.69 -13.30 -12.98
CA ASN A 242 -11.70 -14.07 -13.75
C ASN A 242 -12.35 -14.71 -14.99
N ASP A 243 -13.61 -15.14 -14.94
CA ASP A 243 -14.31 -15.68 -16.12
C ASP A 243 -14.38 -14.66 -17.27
N ILE A 244 -14.75 -13.40 -16.97
CA ILE A 244 -14.82 -12.33 -17.98
C ILE A 244 -13.41 -12.00 -18.46
N CYS A 245 -12.44 -11.91 -17.54
CA CYS A 245 -11.05 -11.64 -17.89
C CYS A 245 -10.45 -12.72 -18.79
N HIS A 246 -10.72 -14.00 -18.50
CA HIS A 246 -10.31 -15.13 -19.34
C HIS A 246 -10.92 -15.05 -20.73
N LEU A 247 -12.21 -14.73 -20.84
CA LEU A 247 -12.89 -14.65 -22.14
C LEU A 247 -12.29 -13.54 -23.02
N GLU A 248 -12.10 -12.33 -22.48
CA GLU A 248 -11.53 -11.22 -23.24
C GLU A 248 -10.04 -11.43 -23.57
N THR A 249 -9.31 -12.19 -22.73
CA THR A 249 -7.90 -12.51 -23.00
C THR A 249 -7.69 -13.55 -24.11
N THR A 250 -8.67 -14.41 -24.38
CA THR A 250 -8.59 -15.36 -25.51
C THR A 250 -8.48 -14.68 -26.88
N HIS A 251 -8.87 -13.40 -26.99
CA HIS A 251 -8.67 -12.60 -28.19
C HIS A 251 -7.20 -12.23 -28.45
N PHE A 252 -6.33 -12.30 -27.43
CA PHE A 252 -4.89 -12.07 -27.52
C PHE A 252 -4.13 -13.39 -27.64
N ALA A 253 -4.62 -14.29 -28.52
CA ALA A 253 -4.17 -15.68 -28.70
C ALA A 253 -2.68 -15.88 -29.04
N ASP A 254 -1.91 -14.80 -29.22
CA ASP A 254 -0.48 -14.82 -29.55
C ASP A 254 0.43 -14.96 -28.30
N ASP A 255 -0.10 -14.82 -27.08
CA ASP A 255 0.64 -15.13 -25.84
C ASP A 255 0.10 -16.41 -25.16
N PRO A 256 0.77 -17.57 -25.33
CA PRO A 256 0.36 -18.84 -24.72
C PRO A 256 0.51 -18.88 -23.19
N ASN A 257 1.08 -17.84 -22.57
CA ASN A 257 1.20 -17.72 -21.12
C ASN A 257 0.18 -16.74 -20.50
N ALA A 258 -0.58 -15.99 -21.31
CA ALA A 258 -1.55 -15.02 -20.82
C ALA A 258 -2.65 -15.67 -19.96
N SER A 259 -3.13 -16.85 -20.32
CA SER A 259 -4.10 -17.60 -19.52
C SER A 259 -3.49 -18.26 -18.28
N LYS A 260 -2.17 -18.45 -18.23
CA LYS A 260 -1.48 -19.10 -17.11
C LYS A 260 -1.27 -18.16 -15.92
N SER A 261 -1.33 -16.86 -16.14
CA SER A 261 -1.23 -15.87 -15.07
C SER A 261 -2.55 -15.68 -14.32
N LEU A 262 -3.67 -16.05 -14.93
CA LEU A 262 -5.00 -15.94 -14.36
C LEU A 262 -5.32 -17.16 -13.47
N THR A 263 -4.86 -17.09 -12.23
CA THR A 263 -5.07 -18.12 -11.19
C THR A 263 -5.97 -17.58 -10.05
N GLY A 264 -6.24 -18.41 -9.04
CA GLY A 264 -6.90 -17.98 -7.81
C GLY A 264 -6.12 -16.94 -6.99
N ASN A 265 -4.83 -16.75 -7.29
CA ASN A 265 -3.94 -15.75 -6.68
C ASN A 265 -3.95 -14.42 -7.43
N THR A 266 -4.79 -14.29 -8.47
CA THR A 266 -4.89 -13.08 -9.29
C THR A 266 -6.34 -12.68 -9.50
N PHE A 267 -6.55 -11.41 -9.81
CA PHE A 267 -7.82 -10.89 -10.30
C PHE A 267 -7.58 -9.78 -11.32
N CYS A 268 -8.61 -9.44 -12.09
CA CYS A 268 -8.52 -8.41 -13.11
C CYS A 268 -9.27 -7.15 -12.69
N ALA A 269 -8.82 -6.00 -13.20
CA ALA A 269 -9.56 -4.75 -13.09
C ALA A 269 -9.34 -3.87 -14.32
N GLY A 270 -10.34 -3.06 -14.64
CA GLY A 270 -10.32 -2.19 -15.80
C GLY A 270 -11.68 -2.09 -16.46
N HIS A 271 -11.84 -1.10 -17.33
CA HIS A 271 -13.08 -0.89 -18.04
C HIS A 271 -13.28 -1.90 -19.18
N ASP A 272 -14.53 -2.27 -19.42
CA ASP A 272 -14.88 -3.17 -20.51
C ASP A 272 -14.65 -2.54 -21.88
N ARG A 273 -14.79 -3.37 -22.91
CA ARG A 273 -14.56 -2.96 -24.28
C ARG A 273 -15.63 -2.03 -24.88
N ASN A 274 -16.80 -1.96 -24.25
CA ASN A 274 -17.90 -1.13 -24.71
C ASN A 274 -17.88 0.25 -24.03
N THR A 275 -16.98 0.45 -23.06
CA THR A 275 -16.79 1.71 -22.38
C THR A 275 -16.27 2.75 -23.38
N SER A 276 -16.92 3.91 -23.39
CA SER A 276 -16.51 5.06 -24.20
C SER A 276 -15.02 5.34 -24.03
N PRO A 277 -14.25 5.62 -25.11
CA PRO A 277 -12.83 5.94 -25.01
C PRO A 277 -12.52 7.09 -24.04
N ARG A 278 -13.49 7.99 -23.79
CA ARG A 278 -13.35 9.10 -22.83
C ARG A 278 -13.41 8.67 -21.36
N ASP A 279 -14.08 7.56 -21.09
CA ASP A 279 -14.31 7.03 -19.74
C ASP A 279 -13.44 5.79 -19.47
N TYR A 280 -12.79 5.26 -20.50
CA TYR A 280 -11.86 4.14 -20.40
C TYR A 280 -10.62 4.53 -19.59
N LYS A 281 -10.32 3.71 -18.58
CA LYS A 281 -9.14 3.83 -17.71
C LYS A 281 -8.57 2.45 -17.48
N THR A 282 -7.25 2.36 -17.48
CA THR A 282 -6.54 1.12 -17.16
C THR A 282 -5.19 1.46 -16.53
N VAL A 283 -4.58 0.47 -15.89
CA VAL A 283 -3.18 0.56 -15.44
C VAL A 283 -2.25 0.37 -16.62
N CYS A 284 -1.08 0.99 -16.55
CA CYS A 284 -0.16 1.11 -17.65
C CYS A 284 1.26 0.72 -17.25
N ARG A 285 2.16 0.70 -18.23
CA ARG A 285 3.60 0.58 -18.00
C ARG A 285 4.08 1.60 -16.98
N GLY A 286 4.80 1.11 -15.97
CA GLY A 286 5.32 1.92 -14.86
C GLY A 286 4.40 1.96 -13.63
N ASP A 287 3.19 1.39 -13.72
CA ASP A 287 2.30 1.25 -12.56
C ASP A 287 2.58 -0.02 -11.74
N SER A 288 3.35 -0.95 -12.30
CA SER A 288 3.79 -2.20 -11.67
C SER A 288 4.18 -2.05 -10.21
N GLY A 289 3.71 -2.95 -9.37
CA GLY A 289 3.95 -2.94 -7.92
C GLY A 289 3.07 -1.96 -7.14
N SER A 290 2.37 -1.02 -7.79
CA SER A 290 1.48 -0.09 -7.09
C SER A 290 0.27 -0.81 -6.48
N PRO A 291 -0.23 -0.37 -5.32
CA PRO A 291 -1.38 -0.97 -4.66
C PRO A 291 -2.70 -0.60 -5.34
N MET A 292 -3.60 -1.57 -5.45
CA MET A 292 -5.02 -1.34 -5.64
C MET A 292 -5.71 -1.30 -4.27
N ALA A 293 -6.17 -0.11 -3.89
CA ALA A 293 -6.72 0.18 -2.58
C ALA A 293 -8.26 0.29 -2.62
N PHE A 294 -8.90 -0.26 -1.58
CA PHE A 294 -10.35 -0.25 -1.39
C PHE A 294 -10.69 0.35 -0.04
N TYR A 295 -11.76 1.17 0.00
CA TYR A 295 -12.27 1.68 1.27
C TYR A 295 -13.30 0.72 1.86
N THR A 296 -12.90 -0.02 2.88
CA THR A 296 -13.74 -1.01 3.54
C THR A 296 -14.60 -0.34 4.61
N ARG A 297 -15.89 -0.16 4.28
CA ARG A 297 -16.85 0.59 5.11
C ARG A 297 -17.02 -0.01 6.51
N ALA A 298 -17.00 -1.33 6.62
CA ALA A 298 -17.12 -2.04 7.90
C ALA A 298 -15.98 -1.67 8.88
N LEU A 299 -14.76 -1.52 8.36
CA LEU A 299 -13.58 -1.16 9.14
C LEU A 299 -13.38 0.36 9.25
N LYS A 300 -13.98 1.14 8.34
CA LYS A 300 -13.67 2.56 8.12
C LYS A 300 -12.18 2.78 7.87
N ARG A 301 -11.61 1.90 7.05
CA ARG A 301 -10.18 1.84 6.70
C ARG A 301 -10.00 1.53 5.23
N TRP A 302 -8.90 2.00 4.67
CA TRP A 302 -8.41 1.56 3.36
C TRP A 302 -7.59 0.28 3.49
N GLN A 303 -7.88 -0.71 2.64
CA GLN A 303 -7.16 -1.97 2.54
C GLN A 303 -6.54 -2.12 1.15
N VAL A 304 -5.37 -2.76 1.07
CA VAL A 304 -4.77 -3.16 -0.21
C VAL A 304 -5.27 -4.56 -0.57
N GLU A 305 -5.98 -4.69 -1.68
CA GLU A 305 -6.47 -6.00 -2.14
C GLU A 305 -5.68 -6.52 -3.34
N GLY A 306 -5.06 -5.61 -4.10
CA GLY A 306 -4.30 -5.92 -5.29
C GLY A 306 -2.95 -5.25 -5.35
N ILE A 307 -2.02 -5.87 -6.08
CA ILE A 307 -0.76 -5.27 -6.53
C ILE A 307 -0.76 -5.33 -8.05
N VAL A 308 -0.50 -4.21 -8.71
CA VAL A 308 -0.37 -4.18 -10.19
C VAL A 308 0.75 -5.14 -10.60
N SER A 309 0.40 -6.20 -11.34
CA SER A 309 1.37 -7.20 -11.80
C SER A 309 1.72 -6.95 -13.27
N HIS A 310 0.79 -7.19 -14.17
CA HIS A 310 0.98 -7.03 -15.61
C HIS A 310 -0.36 -6.66 -16.26
N TYR A 311 -0.36 -6.47 -17.57
CA TYR A 311 -1.55 -6.17 -18.36
C TYR A 311 -1.49 -6.96 -19.66
N PHE A 312 -2.66 -7.25 -20.23
CA PHE A 312 -2.75 -7.88 -21.54
C PHE A 312 -2.85 -6.81 -22.63
N GLY A 313 -2.10 -6.97 -23.72
CA GLY A 313 -2.13 -6.07 -24.87
C GLY A 313 -0.79 -5.40 -25.18
N SER A 314 -0.83 -4.34 -26.01
CA SER A 314 0.36 -3.58 -26.40
C SER A 314 0.88 -2.68 -25.27
N ASP A 315 2.19 -2.40 -25.28
CA ASP A 315 2.87 -1.47 -24.36
C ASP A 315 2.40 -0.01 -24.44
N GLU A 316 1.52 0.31 -25.38
CA GLU A 316 0.99 1.66 -25.62
C GLU A 316 -0.41 1.81 -25.04
N CYS A 317 -0.53 2.60 -23.97
CA CYS A 317 -1.81 2.93 -23.33
C CYS A 317 -2.65 3.95 -24.12
N SER A 318 -2.12 4.42 -25.25
CA SER A 318 -2.69 5.50 -26.05
C SER A 318 -3.55 5.04 -27.22
N GLU A 319 -3.31 3.86 -27.82
CA GLU A 319 -3.97 3.52 -29.08
C GLU A 319 -4.32 2.03 -29.20
N ARG A 320 -5.63 1.77 -29.14
CA ARG A 320 -6.36 0.54 -29.50
C ARG A 320 -6.43 -0.57 -28.45
N GLY A 321 -7.61 -0.66 -27.84
CA GLY A 321 -8.15 -1.93 -27.38
C GLY A 321 -9.05 -1.79 -26.17
N PRO A 322 -10.34 -1.50 -26.36
CA PRO A 322 -11.30 -1.71 -25.31
C PRO A 322 -11.24 -3.20 -24.87
N GLY A 323 -11.10 -3.50 -23.57
CA GLY A 323 -10.94 -4.87 -23.05
C GLY A 323 -9.54 -5.24 -22.50
N GLN A 324 -8.58 -4.32 -22.47
CA GLN A 324 -7.29 -4.54 -21.79
C GLN A 324 -7.44 -4.38 -20.28
N TYR A 325 -7.72 -5.49 -19.59
CA TYR A 325 -7.73 -5.51 -18.13
C TYR A 325 -6.30 -5.57 -17.60
N GLY A 326 -6.04 -4.82 -16.53
CA GLY A 326 -4.87 -5.02 -15.70
C GLY A 326 -5.04 -6.27 -14.84
N VAL A 327 -3.98 -7.04 -14.69
CA VAL A 327 -3.92 -8.19 -13.80
C VAL A 327 -3.23 -7.77 -12.51
N PHE A 328 -3.87 -8.11 -11.40
CA PHE A 328 -3.43 -7.79 -10.06
C PHE A 328 -3.17 -9.07 -9.29
N THR A 329 -2.07 -9.11 -8.53
CA THR A 329 -1.86 -10.14 -7.53
C THR A 329 -2.83 -9.93 -6.37
N ARG A 330 -3.58 -10.96 -6.02
CA ARG A 330 -4.57 -10.93 -4.94
C ARG A 330 -3.87 -11.04 -3.59
N VAL A 331 -3.82 -9.94 -2.84
CA VAL A 331 -3.10 -9.86 -1.56
C VAL A 331 -3.73 -10.72 -0.46
N SER A 332 -5.02 -11.02 -0.58
CA SER A 332 -5.75 -11.85 0.38
C SER A 332 -5.46 -13.36 0.29
N ARG A 333 -4.49 -13.79 -0.53
CA ARG A 333 -4.21 -15.21 -0.84
C ARG A 333 -2.78 -15.60 -0.54
#